data_AF-I3JGJ4-F1
#
_entry.id   AF-I3JGJ4-F1
#
_cell.length_a   1.000
_cell.length_b   1.000
_cell.length_c   1.000
_cell.angle_alpha   90.00
_cell.angle_beta   90.00
_cell.angle_gamma   90.00
#
_symmetry.space_group_name_H-M   'P 1'
#
loop_
_entity.id
_entity.type
_entity.pdbx_description
1 polymer ?
#
loop_
_entity_poly.entity_id
_entity_poly.type
_entity_poly.pdbx_seq_one_letter_code
_entity_poly.pdbx_strand_id
1 'polypeptide(L)'
;MNQWCVFFFPENDDIEILDSGRSITAIDTKMKELDSQGKDEPFYVLNLDDILEKHIRWITRLPRVKPFYAVKCNYTPAVIRMLNALDTGFDCASKAEIELALSLGVTPDKIIYAHPTKPRSHIRYARTHRVNVMTFDNEEELLKISLTHPQAKLVMRIAVDDSKSLLRLNAKFGVRLSSVSKLLECARWLNLEVIGVSFHVGSGCTGSMAFKQAITDARYAFDIANSVGFQMRLLDIGGGFPGREDFTEVKFEEFSEVINKALDELFPPANGLEIIAEPGRFYVDSAFTLAVNVIAKRVEDTDECSGKCTDMQFKMMMYYINDGVYGSLSYLINDPAHTKVEPWPLRVNNIKSPCF
;
A
#
# COMPACT_ATOMS: atom_id res chain seq x y z
N MET A 1 23.78 -0.40 -14.69
CA MET A 1 22.46 -1.04 -14.70
C MET A 1 21.58 -0.14 -15.57
N ASN A 2 21.01 -0.67 -16.66
CA ASN A 2 20.06 0.10 -17.47
C ASN A 2 18.81 0.33 -16.62
N GLN A 3 18.28 1.55 -16.65
CA GLN A 3 17.17 1.94 -15.78
C GLN A 3 15.85 1.84 -16.55
N TRP A 4 14.88 1.03 -16.12
CA TRP A 4 13.61 0.83 -16.84
C TRP A 4 12.55 1.80 -16.31
N CYS A 5 12.31 2.87 -17.06
CA CYS A 5 11.24 3.84 -16.77
C CYS A 5 10.06 3.66 -17.72
N VAL A 6 8.86 3.87 -17.18
CA VAL A 6 7.59 3.82 -17.91
C VAL A 6 6.84 5.13 -17.71
N PHE A 7 6.38 5.77 -18.78
CA PHE A 7 5.40 6.85 -18.64
C PHE A 7 4.00 6.29 -18.47
N PHE A 8 3.22 6.93 -17.60
CA PHE A 8 1.83 6.60 -17.37
C PHE A 8 0.96 7.85 -17.45
N PHE A 9 -0.04 7.81 -18.32
CA PHE A 9 -1.06 8.84 -18.48
C PHE A 9 -2.37 8.39 -17.84
N PRO A 10 -2.87 9.08 -16.80
CA PRO A 10 -4.07 8.65 -16.05
C PRO A 10 -5.34 8.49 -16.89
N GLU A 11 -5.44 9.18 -18.04
CA GLU A 11 -6.65 9.21 -18.85
C GLU A 11 -6.70 8.12 -19.95
N ASN A 12 -5.56 7.58 -20.40
CA ASN A 12 -5.50 6.69 -21.58
C ASN A 12 -4.76 5.35 -21.36
N ASP A 13 -4.18 5.08 -20.18
CA ASP A 13 -3.35 3.89 -19.93
C ASP A 13 -2.18 3.69 -20.93
N ASP A 14 -1.78 4.75 -21.65
CA ASP A 14 -0.66 4.71 -22.58
C ASP A 14 0.65 4.51 -21.80
N ILE A 15 1.34 3.39 -22.08
CA ILE A 15 2.61 2.98 -21.48
C ILE A 15 3.71 3.13 -22.52
N GLU A 16 4.68 4.00 -22.25
CA GLU A 16 5.91 4.13 -23.05
C GLU A 16 7.11 3.68 -22.23
N ILE A 17 7.87 2.70 -22.74
CA ILE A 17 9.06 2.14 -22.08
C ILE A 17 10.30 2.87 -22.61
N LEU A 18 11.15 3.34 -21.69
CA LEU A 18 12.41 4.00 -22.03
C LEU A 18 13.63 3.13 -21.76
N ASP A 19 14.54 3.06 -22.73
CA ASP A 19 15.79 2.28 -22.68
C ASP A 19 16.99 3.04 -22.06
N SER A 20 16.87 4.34 -21.77
CA SER A 20 17.99 5.19 -21.33
C SER A 20 17.75 5.91 -20.00
N GLY A 21 18.71 5.77 -19.08
CA GLY A 21 18.58 6.09 -17.65
C GLY A 21 18.53 7.56 -17.22
N ARG A 22 18.28 7.70 -15.90
CA ARG A 22 17.94 8.88 -15.09
C ARG A 22 16.60 9.54 -15.44
N SER A 23 15.64 9.37 -14.52
CA SER A 23 14.26 9.89 -14.54
C SER A 23 14.14 11.34 -15.05
N ILE A 24 15.05 12.24 -14.66
CA ILE A 24 14.96 13.67 -15.01
C ILE A 24 15.12 13.94 -16.51
N THR A 25 16.08 13.29 -17.17
CA THR A 25 16.33 13.49 -18.60
C THR A 25 15.19 12.91 -19.44
N ALA A 26 14.65 11.78 -18.99
CA ALA A 26 13.43 11.20 -19.54
C ALA A 26 12.23 12.16 -19.40
N ILE A 27 12.00 12.70 -18.20
CA ILE A 27 10.93 13.68 -17.93
C ILE A 27 11.08 14.89 -18.86
N ASP A 28 12.26 15.51 -18.94
CA ASP A 28 12.47 16.68 -19.81
C ASP A 28 12.25 16.37 -21.30
N THR A 29 12.65 15.18 -21.75
CA THR A 29 12.43 14.73 -23.14
C THR A 29 10.94 14.59 -23.41
N LYS A 30 10.19 13.93 -22.51
CA LYS A 30 8.75 13.74 -22.67
C LYS A 30 7.99 15.06 -22.60
N MET A 31 8.40 15.95 -21.70
CA MET A 31 7.85 17.32 -21.64
C MET A 31 8.04 18.05 -22.97
N LYS A 32 9.23 18.00 -23.57
CA LYS A 32 9.47 18.63 -24.89
C LYS A 32 8.61 18.04 -26.00
N GLU A 33 8.39 16.72 -25.96
CA GLU A 33 7.51 16.04 -26.91
C GLU A 33 6.06 16.51 -26.76
N LEU A 34 5.52 16.52 -25.54
CA LEU A 34 4.16 17.01 -25.24
C LEU A 34 4.01 18.50 -25.61
N ASP A 35 4.98 19.33 -25.23
CA ASP A 35 5.04 20.76 -25.58
C ASP A 35 4.94 20.94 -27.12
N SER A 36 5.67 20.11 -27.90
CA SER A 36 5.64 20.18 -29.36
C SER A 36 4.31 19.76 -30.00
N GLN A 37 3.50 19.00 -29.25
CA GLN A 37 2.14 18.59 -29.63
C GLN A 37 1.07 19.56 -29.12
N GLY A 38 1.46 20.62 -28.41
CA GLY A 38 0.51 21.55 -27.77
C GLY A 38 -0.26 20.91 -26.62
N LYS A 39 0.33 19.88 -25.99
CA LYS A 39 -0.21 19.13 -24.87
C LYS A 39 0.51 19.54 -23.59
N ASP A 40 -0.24 19.80 -22.54
CA ASP A 40 0.29 20.20 -21.25
C ASP A 40 -0.15 19.29 -20.10
N GLU A 41 -0.86 18.18 -20.37
CA GLU A 41 -1.43 17.30 -19.35
C GLU A 41 -0.38 16.76 -18.35
N PRO A 42 -0.73 16.63 -17.06
CA PRO A 42 0.16 16.02 -16.08
C PRO A 42 0.40 14.55 -16.42
N PHE A 43 1.59 14.04 -16.09
CA PHE A 43 1.95 12.66 -16.35
C PHE A 43 2.84 12.08 -15.25
N TYR A 44 2.83 10.76 -15.14
CA TYR A 44 3.68 10.03 -14.22
C TYR A 44 4.86 9.36 -14.92
N VAL A 45 5.96 9.25 -14.20
CA VAL A 45 7.08 8.35 -14.51
C VAL A 45 7.14 7.28 -13.45
N LEU A 46 6.97 6.03 -13.86
CA LEU A 46 7.10 4.83 -13.07
C LEU A 46 8.50 4.23 -13.29
N ASN A 47 9.31 4.17 -12.24
CA ASN A 47 10.58 3.47 -12.21
C ASN A 47 10.36 2.02 -11.75
N LEU A 48 10.40 1.06 -12.68
CA LEU A 48 10.20 -0.36 -12.34
C LEU A 48 11.39 -0.96 -11.58
N ASP A 49 12.59 -0.38 -11.69
CA ASP A 49 13.75 -0.85 -10.94
C ASP A 49 13.59 -0.59 -9.44
N ASP A 50 12.95 0.51 -9.06
CA ASP A 50 12.66 0.78 -7.65
C ASP A 50 11.79 -0.35 -7.07
N ILE A 51 10.77 -0.80 -7.80
CA ILE A 51 9.92 -1.93 -7.39
C ILE A 51 10.74 -3.22 -7.25
N LEU A 52 11.65 -3.49 -8.20
CA LEU A 52 12.55 -4.64 -8.14
C LEU A 52 13.48 -4.57 -6.92
N GLU A 53 14.10 -3.41 -6.67
CA GLU A 53 14.97 -3.16 -5.52
C GLU A 53 14.21 -3.35 -4.20
N LYS A 54 12.98 -2.86 -4.11
CA LYS A 54 12.08 -3.10 -2.96
C LYS A 54 11.80 -4.58 -2.78
N HIS A 55 11.53 -5.32 -3.86
CA HIS A 55 11.29 -6.76 -3.78
C HIS A 55 12.53 -7.51 -3.27
N ILE A 56 13.71 -7.24 -3.83
CA ILE A 56 14.98 -7.83 -3.39
C ILE A 56 15.24 -7.51 -1.91
N ARG A 57 15.00 -6.26 -1.50
CA ARG A 57 15.12 -5.83 -0.10
C ARG A 57 14.15 -6.59 0.80
N TRP A 58 12.90 -6.79 0.37
CA TRP A 58 11.91 -7.56 1.11
C TRP A 58 12.36 -8.99 1.35
N ILE A 59 12.65 -9.74 0.30
CA ILE A 59 13.02 -11.17 0.42
C ILE A 59 14.33 -11.38 1.20
N THR A 60 15.22 -10.38 1.18
CA THR A 60 16.47 -10.42 1.96
C THR A 60 16.21 -10.16 3.45
N ARG A 61 15.32 -9.22 3.78
CA ARG A 61 15.10 -8.76 5.16
C ARG A 61 14.01 -9.53 5.89
N LEU A 62 13.02 -10.06 5.19
CA LEU A 62 11.92 -10.87 5.72
C LEU A 62 11.83 -12.21 4.97
N PRO A 63 12.88 -13.06 5.01
CA PRO A 63 12.97 -14.26 4.16
C PRO A 63 11.89 -15.31 4.45
N ARG A 64 11.25 -15.25 5.63
CA ARG A 64 10.16 -16.15 6.03
C ARG A 64 8.77 -15.63 5.65
N VAL A 65 8.65 -14.41 5.12
CA VAL A 65 7.39 -13.71 4.93
C VAL A 65 7.13 -13.46 3.44
N LYS A 66 6.11 -14.12 2.87
CA LYS A 66 5.72 -13.91 1.48
C LYS A 66 4.94 -12.61 1.32
N PRO A 67 5.35 -11.68 0.44
CA PRO A 67 4.60 -10.44 0.22
C PRO A 67 3.37 -10.69 -0.65
N PHE A 68 2.21 -10.21 -0.18
CA PHE A 68 0.98 -10.09 -0.95
C PHE A 68 0.71 -8.60 -1.19
N TYR A 69 0.91 -8.13 -2.42
CA TYR A 69 0.80 -6.70 -2.70
C TYR A 69 -0.63 -6.19 -2.51
N ALA A 70 -0.80 -5.13 -1.72
CA ALA A 70 -2.10 -4.51 -1.49
C ALA A 70 -2.51 -3.66 -2.71
N VAL A 71 -3.34 -4.23 -3.60
CA VAL A 71 -3.71 -3.64 -4.91
C VAL A 71 -4.35 -2.26 -4.77
N LYS A 72 -5.14 -2.06 -3.72
CA LYS A 72 -5.73 -0.77 -3.33
C LYS A 72 -4.73 0.39 -3.20
N CYS A 73 -3.44 0.11 -2.99
CA CYS A 73 -2.41 1.14 -2.89
C CYS A 73 -2.11 1.78 -4.25
N ASN A 74 -1.95 0.98 -5.30
CA ASN A 74 -1.80 1.42 -6.68
C ASN A 74 -2.14 0.24 -7.61
N TYR A 75 -3.23 0.37 -8.36
CA TYR A 75 -3.74 -0.68 -9.24
C TYR A 75 -3.23 -0.58 -10.69
N THR A 76 -2.15 0.18 -10.94
CA THR A 76 -1.57 0.33 -12.29
C THR A 76 -1.19 -1.05 -12.84
N PRO A 77 -1.68 -1.46 -14.03
CA PRO A 77 -1.42 -2.78 -14.58
C PRO A 77 0.06 -3.16 -14.70
N ALA A 78 0.93 -2.20 -15.02
CA ALA A 78 2.38 -2.41 -15.08
C ALA A 78 2.98 -2.87 -13.74
N VAL A 79 2.53 -2.26 -12.62
CA VAL A 79 2.95 -2.64 -11.26
C VAL A 79 2.50 -4.06 -10.94
N ILE A 80 1.23 -4.40 -11.21
CA ILE A 80 0.69 -5.73 -10.93
C ILE A 80 1.40 -6.80 -11.77
N ARG A 81 1.64 -6.55 -13.07
CA ARG A 81 2.38 -7.48 -13.93
C ARG A 81 3.80 -7.70 -13.43
N MET A 82 4.51 -6.63 -13.06
CA MET A 82 5.87 -6.72 -12.52
C MET A 82 5.91 -7.54 -11.24
N LEU A 83 5.04 -7.24 -10.27
CA LEU A 83 4.99 -7.96 -9.00
C LEU A 83 4.55 -9.44 -9.18
N ASN A 84 3.65 -9.73 -10.12
CA ASN A 84 3.28 -11.11 -10.45
C ASN A 84 4.48 -11.89 -11.04
N ALA A 85 5.27 -11.23 -11.90
CA ALA A 85 6.50 -11.83 -12.45
C ALA A 85 7.58 -12.06 -11.36
N LEU A 86 7.54 -11.31 -10.26
CA LEU A 86 8.38 -11.48 -9.08
C LEU A 86 7.81 -12.46 -8.04
N ASP A 87 6.79 -13.25 -8.40
CA ASP A 87 6.15 -14.26 -7.53
C ASP A 87 5.49 -13.70 -6.26
N THR A 88 5.08 -12.43 -6.24
CA THR A 88 4.26 -11.93 -5.13
C THR A 88 2.85 -12.52 -5.15
N GLY A 89 2.21 -12.55 -3.98
CA GLY A 89 0.75 -12.64 -3.91
C GLY A 89 0.09 -11.28 -4.07
N PHE A 90 -1.24 -11.22 -3.94
CA PHE A 90 -2.04 -10.01 -4.06
C PHE A 90 -3.14 -9.97 -2.99
N ASP A 91 -3.13 -8.92 -2.17
CA ASP A 91 -4.24 -8.53 -1.31
C ASP A 91 -5.22 -7.68 -2.13
N CYS A 92 -6.41 -8.24 -2.36
CA CYS A 92 -7.52 -7.57 -3.02
C CYS A 92 -8.61 -7.23 -2.00
N ALA A 93 -9.15 -6.01 -2.08
CA ALA A 93 -10.21 -5.51 -1.22
C ALA A 93 -11.58 -5.42 -1.91
N SER A 94 -11.66 -5.67 -3.22
CA SER A 94 -12.89 -5.53 -4.00
C SER A 94 -12.99 -6.56 -5.13
N LYS A 95 -14.21 -6.72 -5.67
CA LYS A 95 -14.45 -7.54 -6.87
C LYS A 95 -13.61 -7.02 -8.06
N ALA A 96 -13.53 -5.70 -8.23
CA ALA A 96 -12.79 -5.08 -9.33
C ALA A 96 -11.29 -5.37 -9.23
N GLU A 97 -10.71 -5.36 -8.04
CA GLU A 97 -9.30 -5.72 -7.82
C GLU A 97 -9.04 -7.20 -8.12
N ILE A 98 -9.94 -8.10 -7.73
CA ILE A 98 -9.85 -9.53 -8.09
C ILE A 98 -9.94 -9.70 -9.61
N GLU A 99 -10.91 -9.06 -10.26
CA GLU A 99 -11.08 -9.07 -11.72
C GLU A 99 -9.80 -8.60 -12.43
N LEU A 100 -9.24 -7.48 -11.97
CA LEU A 100 -8.02 -6.93 -12.52
C LEU A 100 -6.84 -7.90 -12.35
N ALA A 101 -6.58 -8.39 -11.13
CA ALA A 101 -5.48 -9.32 -10.86
C ALA A 101 -5.58 -10.58 -11.74
N LEU A 102 -6.76 -11.20 -11.80
CA LEU A 102 -7.01 -12.38 -12.64
C LEU A 102 -6.80 -12.06 -14.13
N SER A 103 -7.27 -10.91 -14.62
CA SER A 103 -7.11 -10.49 -16.02
C SER A 103 -5.64 -10.29 -16.41
N LEU A 104 -4.78 -9.99 -15.44
CA LEU A 104 -3.34 -9.81 -15.61
C LEU A 104 -2.53 -11.10 -15.40
N GLY A 105 -3.20 -12.25 -15.27
CA GLY A 105 -2.58 -13.57 -15.19
C GLY A 105 -2.17 -14.00 -13.78
N VAL A 106 -2.65 -13.33 -12.73
CA VAL A 106 -2.48 -13.80 -11.35
C VAL A 106 -3.34 -15.04 -11.14
N THR A 107 -2.77 -16.09 -10.54
CA THR A 107 -3.52 -17.31 -10.22
C THR A 107 -4.34 -17.15 -8.93
N PRO A 108 -5.54 -17.75 -8.82
CA PRO A 108 -6.41 -17.54 -7.65
C PRO A 108 -5.80 -17.91 -6.28
N ASP A 109 -4.85 -18.85 -6.25
CA ASP A 109 -4.11 -19.25 -5.05
C ASP A 109 -3.14 -18.18 -4.54
N LYS A 110 -2.76 -17.22 -5.39
CA LYS A 110 -1.95 -16.06 -5.03
C LYS A 110 -2.79 -14.85 -4.60
N ILE A 111 -4.10 -15.00 -4.46
CA ILE A 111 -5.00 -13.90 -4.08
C ILE A 111 -5.60 -14.17 -2.70
N ILE A 112 -5.46 -13.20 -1.80
CA ILE A 112 -6.23 -13.11 -0.57
C ILE A 112 -7.29 -12.00 -0.71
N TYR A 113 -8.55 -12.33 -0.43
CA TYR A 113 -9.61 -11.31 -0.37
C TYR A 113 -9.69 -10.74 1.05
N ALA A 114 -8.83 -9.76 1.36
CA ALA A 114 -8.58 -9.31 2.72
C ALA A 114 -9.45 -8.15 3.22
N HIS A 115 -10.55 -7.83 2.53
CA HIS A 115 -11.57 -6.93 3.08
C HIS A 115 -12.43 -7.68 4.13
N PRO A 116 -12.48 -7.26 5.41
CA PRO A 116 -13.22 -8.02 6.43
C PRO A 116 -14.73 -8.01 6.24
N THR A 117 -15.30 -6.95 5.67
CA THR A 117 -16.76 -6.79 5.46
C THR A 117 -17.14 -6.79 3.97
N LYS A 118 -17.63 -7.90 3.41
CA LYS A 118 -17.81 -8.04 1.95
C LYS A 118 -19.27 -8.09 1.50
N PRO A 119 -19.61 -7.54 0.31
CA PRO A 119 -20.91 -7.77 -0.31
C PRO A 119 -21.09 -9.26 -0.69
N ARG A 120 -22.31 -9.81 -0.51
CA ARG A 120 -22.61 -11.22 -0.85
C ARG A 120 -22.33 -11.55 -2.32
N SER A 121 -22.60 -10.61 -3.22
CA SER A 121 -22.31 -10.74 -4.65
C SER A 121 -20.81 -10.88 -4.93
N HIS A 122 -19.96 -10.19 -4.16
CA HIS A 122 -18.50 -10.24 -4.30
C HIS A 122 -17.94 -11.53 -3.73
N ILE A 123 -18.45 -12.02 -2.60
CA ILE A 123 -18.08 -13.34 -2.04
C ILE A 123 -18.44 -14.45 -3.06
N ARG A 124 -19.61 -14.36 -3.70
CA ARG A 124 -20.01 -15.29 -4.77
C ARG A 124 -19.08 -15.21 -5.98
N TYR A 125 -18.66 -14.00 -6.37
CA TYR A 125 -17.69 -13.83 -7.45
C TYR A 125 -16.35 -14.50 -7.12
N ALA A 126 -15.80 -14.25 -5.92
CA ALA A 126 -14.57 -14.86 -5.44
C ALA A 126 -14.65 -16.40 -5.46
N ARG A 127 -15.77 -16.97 -4.99
CA ARG A 127 -16.05 -18.41 -5.08
C ARG A 127 -16.01 -18.92 -6.52
N THR A 128 -16.74 -18.28 -7.44
CA THR A 128 -16.81 -18.70 -8.85
C THR A 128 -15.43 -18.72 -9.50
N HIS A 129 -14.54 -17.81 -9.09
CA HIS A 129 -13.16 -17.71 -9.61
C HIS A 129 -12.11 -18.40 -8.73
N ARG A 130 -12.55 -19.21 -7.75
CA ARG A 130 -11.69 -20.02 -6.87
C ARG A 130 -10.73 -19.20 -6.00
N VAL A 131 -11.02 -17.93 -5.75
CA VAL A 131 -10.34 -17.13 -4.71
C VAL A 131 -10.92 -17.56 -3.37
N ASN A 132 -10.19 -18.42 -2.67
CA ASN A 132 -10.70 -19.17 -1.52
C ASN A 132 -10.26 -18.58 -0.17
N VAL A 133 -9.14 -17.87 -0.11
CA VAL A 133 -8.64 -17.27 1.13
C VAL A 133 -9.28 -15.90 1.32
N MET A 134 -9.93 -15.68 2.45
CA MET A 134 -10.56 -14.39 2.76
C MET A 134 -10.58 -14.08 4.25
N THR A 135 -10.58 -12.79 4.58
CA THR A 135 -10.59 -12.34 5.97
C THR A 135 -12.01 -12.18 6.53
N PHE A 136 -12.13 -12.19 7.85
CA PHE A 136 -13.34 -11.82 8.57
C PHE A 136 -12.99 -11.32 9.98
N ASP A 137 -13.87 -10.56 10.62
CA ASP A 137 -13.67 -10.06 11.99
C ASP A 137 -14.97 -9.98 12.82
N ASN A 138 -16.10 -10.48 12.30
CA ASN A 138 -17.40 -10.43 12.97
C ASN A 138 -18.32 -11.59 12.57
N GLU A 139 -19.35 -11.85 13.39
CA GLU A 139 -20.28 -12.97 13.23
C GLU A 139 -21.17 -12.85 11.97
N GLU A 140 -21.60 -11.65 11.62
CA GLU A 140 -22.42 -11.39 10.43
C GLU A 140 -21.67 -11.72 9.14
N GLU A 141 -20.35 -11.47 9.11
CA GLU A 141 -19.50 -11.88 8.00
C GLU A 141 -19.43 -13.41 7.87
N LEU A 142 -19.25 -14.13 8.99
CA LEU A 142 -19.26 -15.60 8.99
C LEU A 142 -20.60 -16.14 8.46
N LEU A 143 -21.72 -15.58 8.90
CA LEU A 143 -23.03 -15.99 8.40
C LEU A 143 -23.15 -15.77 6.89
N LYS A 144 -22.74 -14.59 6.38
CA LYS A 144 -22.72 -14.32 4.93
C LYS A 144 -21.85 -15.32 4.17
N ILE A 145 -20.66 -15.64 4.67
CA ILE A 145 -19.73 -16.58 4.05
C ILE A 145 -20.32 -17.99 4.05
N SER A 146 -20.87 -18.47 5.17
CA SER A 146 -21.48 -19.81 5.26
C SER A 146 -22.56 -20.04 4.19
N LEU A 147 -23.31 -18.99 3.84
CA LEU A 147 -24.39 -19.05 2.85
C LEU A 147 -23.91 -18.87 1.40
N THR A 148 -22.69 -18.38 1.16
CA THR A 148 -22.24 -17.96 -0.17
C THR A 148 -20.98 -18.67 -0.65
N HIS A 149 -20.01 -18.87 0.23
CA HIS A 149 -18.75 -19.60 0.00
C HIS A 149 -18.36 -20.46 1.22
N PRO A 150 -19.10 -21.55 1.50
CA PRO A 150 -18.87 -22.41 2.67
C PRO A 150 -17.53 -23.17 2.63
N GLN A 151 -16.83 -23.19 1.49
CA GLN A 151 -15.53 -23.84 1.32
C GLN A 151 -14.36 -22.84 1.43
N ALA A 152 -14.65 -21.58 1.75
CA ALA A 152 -13.64 -20.56 1.96
C ALA A 152 -12.69 -20.96 3.10
N LYS A 153 -11.43 -20.56 2.96
CA LYS A 153 -10.38 -20.68 3.97
C LYS A 153 -10.27 -19.35 4.68
N LEU A 154 -10.69 -19.30 5.94
CA LEU A 154 -10.89 -18.04 6.64
C LEU A 154 -9.69 -17.62 7.45
N VAL A 155 -9.36 -16.34 7.36
CA VAL A 155 -8.30 -15.69 8.14
C VAL A 155 -8.96 -14.68 9.08
N MET A 156 -8.90 -14.93 10.38
CA MET A 156 -9.52 -14.05 11.37
C MET A 156 -8.66 -12.81 11.57
N ARG A 157 -9.18 -11.63 11.27
CA ARG A 157 -8.46 -10.38 11.51
C ARG A 157 -8.67 -9.92 12.95
N ILE A 158 -7.60 -9.81 13.72
CA ILE A 158 -7.64 -9.27 15.08
C ILE A 158 -7.38 -7.75 15.08
N ALA A 159 -7.94 -7.06 16.07
CA ALA A 159 -7.61 -5.68 16.36
C ALA A 159 -6.31 -5.62 17.16
N VAL A 160 -5.42 -4.70 16.79
CA VAL A 160 -4.13 -4.45 17.44
C VAL A 160 -3.95 -2.96 17.74
N ASP A 161 -2.95 -2.60 18.55
CA ASP A 161 -2.62 -1.21 18.82
C ASP A 161 -2.03 -0.54 17.56
N ASP A 162 -2.74 0.46 17.03
CA ASP A 162 -2.32 1.32 15.92
C ASP A 162 -2.07 2.77 16.34
N SER A 163 -1.89 3.02 17.64
CA SER A 163 -1.63 4.37 18.17
C SER A 163 -0.40 5.04 17.56
N LYS A 164 0.57 4.22 17.10
CA LYS A 164 1.82 4.60 16.43
C LYS A 164 1.72 4.67 14.89
N SER A 165 0.52 4.62 14.33
CA SER A 165 0.31 4.73 12.89
C SER A 165 -0.38 6.03 12.54
N LEU A 166 0.03 6.61 11.41
CA LEU A 166 -0.54 7.85 10.88
C LEU A 166 -1.98 7.65 10.42
N LEU A 167 -2.25 6.52 9.76
CA LEU A 167 -3.62 6.09 9.45
C LEU A 167 -4.02 4.90 10.31
N ARG A 168 -4.93 5.15 11.25
CA ARG A 168 -5.49 4.14 12.16
C ARG A 168 -6.66 3.38 11.51
N LEU A 169 -6.66 2.07 11.66
CA LEU A 169 -7.62 1.16 11.01
C LEU A 169 -8.39 0.30 12.01
N ASN A 170 -7.88 0.12 13.23
CA ASN A 170 -8.41 -0.83 14.22
C ASN A 170 -9.65 -0.32 14.95
N ALA A 171 -9.95 0.97 14.86
CA ALA A 171 -11.24 1.51 15.30
C ALA A 171 -12.42 0.98 14.44
N LYS A 172 -12.14 0.64 13.16
CA LYS A 172 -13.14 0.18 12.19
C LYS A 172 -13.11 -1.34 11.99
N PHE A 173 -11.94 -1.97 12.08
CA PHE A 173 -11.73 -3.38 11.73
C PHE A 173 -10.98 -4.14 12.82
N GLY A 174 -11.21 -5.45 12.86
CA GLY A 174 -10.50 -6.38 13.74
C GLY A 174 -11.30 -6.78 14.98
N VAL A 175 -11.31 -8.07 15.27
CA VAL A 175 -11.93 -8.60 16.50
C VAL A 175 -11.01 -8.33 17.69
N ARG A 176 -11.58 -7.86 18.80
CA ARG A 176 -10.83 -7.72 20.07
C ARG A 176 -10.48 -9.10 20.61
N LEU A 177 -9.31 -9.25 21.24
CA LEU A 177 -8.87 -10.53 21.82
C LEU A 177 -9.88 -11.14 22.78
N SER A 178 -10.61 -10.33 23.55
CA SER A 178 -11.68 -10.78 24.45
C SER A 178 -12.84 -11.49 23.75
N SER A 179 -13.04 -11.22 22.46
CA SER A 179 -14.15 -11.76 21.66
C SER A 179 -13.72 -12.85 20.69
N VAL A 180 -12.41 -13.16 20.62
CA VAL A 180 -11.86 -14.17 19.70
C VAL A 180 -12.48 -15.55 19.91
N SER A 181 -12.57 -16.04 21.16
CA SER A 181 -13.15 -17.36 21.46
C SER A 181 -14.58 -17.49 20.93
N LYS A 182 -15.43 -16.51 21.25
CA LYS A 182 -16.84 -16.49 20.82
C LYS A 182 -16.96 -16.52 19.29
N LEU A 183 -16.12 -15.74 18.61
CA LEU A 183 -16.14 -15.67 17.16
C LEU A 183 -15.68 -16.98 16.49
N LEU A 184 -14.67 -17.64 17.06
CA LEU A 184 -14.20 -18.96 16.60
C LEU A 184 -15.22 -20.07 16.86
N GLU A 185 -15.90 -20.05 18.01
CA GLU A 185 -17.02 -20.95 18.31
C GLU A 185 -18.17 -20.79 17.30
N CYS A 186 -18.48 -19.55 16.90
CA CYS A 186 -19.45 -19.27 15.85
C CYS A 186 -19.01 -19.87 14.49
N ALA A 187 -17.75 -19.68 14.10
CA ALA A 187 -17.22 -20.28 12.87
C ALA A 187 -17.31 -21.81 12.89
N ARG A 188 -17.03 -22.43 14.04
CA ARG A 188 -17.14 -23.88 14.26
C ARG A 188 -18.57 -24.37 14.13
N TRP A 189 -19.53 -23.66 14.73
CA TRP A 189 -20.96 -23.97 14.65
C TRP A 189 -21.50 -23.86 13.21
N LEU A 190 -20.99 -22.89 12.43
CA LEU A 190 -21.31 -22.73 11.01
C LEU A 190 -20.57 -23.70 10.08
N ASN A 191 -19.75 -24.62 10.63
CA ASN A 191 -18.92 -25.57 9.88
C ASN A 191 -18.01 -24.89 8.84
N LEU A 192 -17.48 -23.72 9.20
CA LEU A 192 -16.49 -22.99 8.40
C LEU A 192 -15.08 -23.36 8.83
N GLU A 193 -14.13 -23.26 7.91
CA GLU A 193 -12.72 -23.53 8.19
C GLU A 193 -11.96 -22.24 8.44
N VAL A 194 -11.47 -22.05 9.66
CA VAL A 194 -10.51 -21.00 10.01
C VAL A 194 -9.11 -21.57 9.92
N ILE A 195 -8.24 -20.90 9.16
CA ILE A 195 -6.89 -21.38 8.82
C ILE A 195 -5.79 -20.47 9.35
N GLY A 196 -6.13 -19.28 9.83
CA GLY A 196 -5.13 -18.28 10.14
C GLY A 196 -5.65 -17.05 10.88
N VAL A 197 -4.69 -16.22 11.29
CA VAL A 197 -4.94 -14.90 11.88
C VAL A 197 -4.25 -13.85 11.04
N SER A 198 -4.91 -12.72 10.84
CA SER A 198 -4.30 -11.51 10.30
C SER A 198 -4.38 -10.33 11.26
N PHE A 199 -3.52 -9.35 11.09
CA PHE A 199 -3.64 -8.04 11.73
C PHE A 199 -3.12 -6.95 10.80
N HIS A 200 -3.35 -5.69 11.15
CA HIS A 200 -2.76 -4.56 10.42
C HIS A 200 -2.44 -3.44 11.41
N VAL A 201 -1.16 -3.07 11.55
CA VAL A 201 -0.72 -2.07 12.54
C VAL A 201 -1.07 -0.63 12.14
N GLY A 202 -1.46 -0.41 10.89
CA GLY A 202 -1.90 0.89 10.34
C GLY A 202 -0.94 1.38 9.27
N SER A 203 -1.36 2.35 8.44
CA SER A 203 -0.47 2.89 7.39
C SER A 203 0.45 3.95 7.97
N GLY A 204 1.72 3.95 7.55
CA GLY A 204 2.74 4.84 8.09
C GLY A 204 3.01 4.56 9.57
N CYS A 205 3.25 3.30 9.92
CA CYS A 205 3.63 2.95 11.28
C CYS A 205 5.00 3.55 11.59
N THR A 206 5.15 4.21 12.75
CA THR A 206 6.39 4.85 13.18
C THR A 206 7.10 4.09 14.31
N GLY A 207 6.60 2.92 14.70
CA GLY A 207 7.18 2.13 15.79
C GLY A 207 7.20 0.63 15.49
N SER A 208 8.40 0.08 15.26
CA SER A 208 8.63 -1.34 14.98
C SER A 208 8.06 -2.28 16.05
N MET A 209 8.06 -1.86 17.32
CA MET A 209 7.52 -2.62 18.45
C MET A 209 6.02 -2.92 18.35
N ALA A 210 5.25 -2.14 17.57
CA ALA A 210 3.83 -2.41 17.32
C ALA A 210 3.64 -3.78 16.64
N PHE A 211 4.53 -4.16 15.73
CA PHE A 211 4.49 -5.48 15.11
C PHE A 211 4.80 -6.59 16.11
N LYS A 212 5.76 -6.41 17.03
CA LYS A 212 6.04 -7.41 18.07
C LYS A 212 4.80 -7.70 18.92
N GLN A 213 4.12 -6.64 19.36
CA GLN A 213 2.89 -6.78 20.16
C GLN A 213 1.79 -7.47 19.33
N ALA A 214 1.58 -7.06 18.09
CA ALA A 214 0.59 -7.66 17.21
C ALA A 214 0.86 -9.16 16.94
N ILE A 215 2.12 -9.57 16.77
CA ILE A 215 2.52 -10.98 16.63
C ILE A 215 2.25 -11.75 17.93
N THR A 216 2.47 -11.12 19.09
CA THR A 216 2.14 -11.71 20.41
C THR A 216 0.64 -11.94 20.54
N ASP A 217 -0.16 -10.96 20.15
CA ASP A 217 -1.63 -11.05 20.18
C ASP A 217 -2.15 -12.11 19.18
N ALA A 218 -1.51 -12.20 18.01
CA ALA A 218 -1.81 -13.24 17.02
C ALA A 218 -1.48 -14.64 17.55
N ARG A 219 -0.36 -14.82 18.28
CA ARG A 219 -0.01 -16.09 18.93
C ARG A 219 -1.10 -16.53 19.92
N TYR A 220 -1.55 -15.61 20.75
CA TYR A 220 -2.64 -15.85 21.69
C TYR A 220 -3.94 -16.26 20.96
N ALA A 221 -4.29 -15.58 19.87
CA ALA A 221 -5.45 -15.94 19.05
C ALA A 221 -5.30 -17.32 18.36
N PHE A 222 -4.10 -17.69 17.90
CA PHE A 222 -3.82 -19.03 17.39
C PHE A 222 -4.04 -20.10 18.46
N ASP A 223 -3.61 -19.85 19.71
CA ASP A 223 -3.76 -20.82 20.80
C ASP A 223 -5.23 -21.09 21.13
N ILE A 224 -6.06 -20.04 21.14
CA ILE A 224 -7.52 -20.17 21.27
C ILE A 224 -8.10 -20.95 20.09
N ALA A 225 -7.70 -20.65 18.86
CA ALA A 225 -8.19 -21.35 17.67
C ALA A 225 -7.87 -22.85 17.71
N ASN A 226 -6.66 -23.21 18.15
CA ASN A 226 -6.26 -24.60 18.35
C ASN A 226 -7.10 -25.27 19.45
N SER A 227 -7.41 -24.59 20.55
CA SER A 227 -8.26 -25.16 21.62
C SER A 227 -9.72 -25.38 21.18
N VAL A 228 -10.23 -24.58 20.25
CA VAL A 228 -11.56 -24.77 19.60
C VAL A 228 -11.52 -25.90 18.55
N GLY A 229 -10.32 -26.32 18.15
CA GLY A 229 -10.09 -27.45 17.22
C GLY A 229 -9.84 -27.04 15.77
N PHE A 230 -9.45 -25.79 15.51
CA PHE A 230 -8.96 -25.36 14.20
C PHE A 230 -7.49 -25.73 14.00
N GLN A 231 -7.11 -26.03 12.76
CA GLN A 231 -5.71 -26.26 12.38
C GLN A 231 -5.15 -25.01 11.70
N MET A 232 -4.52 -24.17 12.50
CA MET A 232 -3.97 -22.90 12.05
C MET A 232 -2.65 -23.10 11.30
N ARG A 233 -2.57 -22.51 10.10
CA ARG A 233 -1.45 -22.68 9.17
C ARG A 233 -1.08 -21.41 8.39
N LEU A 234 -1.73 -20.28 8.67
CA LEU A 234 -1.45 -19.01 8.02
C LEU A 234 -1.38 -17.88 9.05
N LEU A 235 -0.25 -17.19 9.13
CA LEU A 235 -0.14 -15.91 9.81
C LEU A 235 0.02 -14.81 8.77
N ASP A 236 -0.81 -13.79 8.84
CA ASP A 236 -0.70 -12.61 8.00
C ASP A 236 -0.40 -11.38 8.85
N ILE A 237 0.79 -10.79 8.66
CA ILE A 237 1.24 -9.64 9.45
C ILE A 237 0.79 -8.29 8.89
N GLY A 238 -0.04 -8.29 7.84
CA GLY A 238 -0.62 -7.10 7.23
C GLY A 238 0.41 -6.14 6.64
N GLY A 239 0.04 -4.86 6.57
CA GLY A 239 0.86 -3.79 6.01
C GLY A 239 1.30 -2.75 7.05
N GLY A 240 1.72 -1.58 6.56
CA GLY A 240 2.18 -0.46 7.40
C GLY A 240 3.66 -0.12 7.27
N PHE A 241 4.40 -0.93 6.51
CA PHE A 241 5.82 -0.72 6.22
C PHE A 241 6.08 0.61 5.48
N PRO A 242 7.17 1.32 5.80
CA PRO A 242 7.52 2.57 5.15
C PRO A 242 7.89 2.34 3.67
N GLY A 243 7.42 3.22 2.78
CA GLY A 243 7.77 3.19 1.35
C GLY A 243 8.96 4.04 0.97
N ARG A 244 9.33 5.00 1.81
CA ARG A 244 10.39 5.96 1.60
C ARG A 244 11.16 6.22 2.88
N GLU A 245 12.48 6.40 2.78
CA GLU A 245 13.35 6.57 3.95
C GLU A 245 13.37 8.02 4.48
N ASP A 246 12.96 8.99 3.68
CA ASP A 246 12.90 10.41 4.03
C ASP A 246 11.60 10.80 4.77
N PHE A 247 10.56 9.97 4.71
CA PHE A 247 9.26 10.25 5.31
C PHE A 247 9.07 9.67 6.72
N THR A 248 9.91 8.71 7.13
CA THR A 248 9.79 8.07 8.44
C THR A 248 11.12 8.04 9.16
N GLU A 249 11.14 8.45 10.43
CA GLU A 249 12.35 8.35 11.27
C GLU A 249 12.86 6.90 11.40
N VAL A 250 11.98 5.92 11.22
CA VAL A 250 12.27 4.48 11.33
C VAL A 250 12.43 3.84 9.96
N LYS A 251 13.55 3.13 9.76
CA LYS A 251 13.86 2.40 8.52
C LYS A 251 13.21 1.03 8.49
N PHE A 252 12.94 0.52 7.28
CA PHE A 252 12.40 -0.82 7.08
C PHE A 252 13.22 -1.93 7.76
N GLU A 253 14.55 -1.78 7.83
CA GLU A 253 15.44 -2.73 8.50
C GLU A 253 15.07 -2.94 9.97
N GLU A 254 14.75 -1.85 10.69
CA GLU A 254 14.38 -1.94 12.10
C GLU A 254 13.10 -2.77 12.28
N PHE A 255 12.09 -2.52 11.44
CA PHE A 255 10.87 -3.34 11.41
C PHE A 255 11.21 -4.79 11.15
N SER A 256 12.04 -5.07 10.14
CA SER A 256 12.39 -6.45 9.76
C SER A 256 13.11 -7.21 10.88
N GLU A 257 14.02 -6.56 11.61
CA GLU A 257 14.74 -7.18 12.73
C GLU A 257 13.81 -7.52 13.89
N VAL A 258 12.90 -6.60 14.25
CA VAL A 258 11.92 -6.81 15.31
C VAL A 258 10.94 -7.91 14.94
N ILE A 259 10.44 -7.90 13.70
CA ILE A 259 9.51 -8.91 13.18
C ILE A 259 10.18 -10.29 13.16
N ASN A 260 11.38 -10.43 12.60
CA ASN A 260 12.07 -11.73 12.54
C ASN A 260 12.28 -12.31 13.94
N LYS A 261 12.75 -11.51 14.90
CA LYS A 261 12.92 -11.96 16.29
C LYS A 261 11.60 -12.45 16.90
N ALA A 262 10.51 -11.70 16.71
CA ALA A 262 9.19 -12.08 17.21
C ALA A 262 8.64 -13.34 16.52
N LEU A 263 8.84 -13.49 15.22
CA LEU A 263 8.45 -14.68 14.46
C LEU A 263 9.26 -15.91 14.86
N ASP A 264 10.56 -15.78 15.11
CA ASP A 264 11.40 -16.89 15.57
C ASP A 264 11.00 -17.36 16.98
N GLU A 265 10.65 -16.41 17.86
CA GLU A 265 10.22 -16.68 19.23
C GLU A 265 8.81 -17.31 19.31
N LEU A 266 7.83 -16.75 18.59
CA LEU A 266 6.40 -17.07 18.79
C LEU A 266 5.82 -17.98 17.70
N PHE A 267 6.44 -18.00 16.53
CA PHE A 267 6.03 -18.79 15.38
C PHE A 267 7.24 -19.49 14.75
N PRO A 268 8.00 -20.30 15.52
CA PRO A 268 9.21 -20.94 15.01
C PRO A 268 8.89 -21.78 13.76
N PRO A 269 9.87 -22.01 12.86
CA PRO A 269 9.66 -22.80 11.66
C PRO A 269 9.03 -24.17 12.00
N ALA A 270 7.76 -24.33 11.62
CA ALA A 270 6.97 -25.53 11.86
C ALA A 270 6.42 -26.01 10.51
N ASN A 271 6.26 -27.33 10.37
CA ASN A 271 5.79 -27.91 9.13
C ASN A 271 4.37 -27.40 8.80
N GLY A 272 4.23 -26.69 7.68
CA GLY A 272 2.94 -26.22 7.16
C GLY A 272 2.48 -24.83 7.60
N LEU A 273 3.23 -24.09 8.43
CA LEU A 273 2.90 -22.67 8.72
C LEU A 273 3.43 -21.77 7.61
N GLU A 274 2.54 -21.07 6.93
CA GLU A 274 2.86 -19.98 6.01
C GLU A 274 2.75 -18.63 6.73
N ILE A 275 3.70 -17.73 6.45
CA ILE A 275 3.67 -16.36 6.95
C ILE A 275 3.65 -15.43 5.75
N ILE A 276 2.65 -14.56 5.69
CA ILE A 276 2.47 -13.57 4.64
C ILE A 276 2.40 -12.17 5.23
N ALA A 277 2.49 -11.16 4.37
CA ALA A 277 2.22 -9.77 4.72
C ALA A 277 1.51 -9.07 3.56
N GLU A 278 0.92 -7.90 3.82
CA GLU A 278 0.16 -7.10 2.86
C GLU A 278 0.83 -5.73 2.55
N PRO A 279 2.09 -5.67 2.08
CA PRO A 279 2.75 -4.41 1.77
C PRO A 279 2.12 -3.72 0.55
N GLY A 280 1.59 -2.51 0.75
CA GLY A 280 1.18 -1.60 -0.33
C GLY A 280 2.26 -0.56 -0.59
N ARG A 281 2.26 0.51 0.23
CA ARG A 281 3.15 1.68 0.12
C ARG A 281 4.62 1.29 -0.05
N PHE A 282 5.10 0.31 0.71
CA PHE A 282 6.47 -0.21 0.64
C PHE A 282 6.99 -0.39 -0.80
N TYR A 283 6.16 -0.95 -1.68
CA TYR A 283 6.54 -1.26 -3.06
C TYR A 283 6.52 -0.07 -4.01
N VAL A 284 5.62 0.90 -3.84
CA VAL A 284 5.28 1.85 -4.92
C VAL A 284 5.51 3.32 -4.58
N ASP A 285 5.73 3.67 -3.32
CA ASP A 285 5.80 5.08 -2.86
C ASP A 285 6.93 5.88 -3.53
N SER A 286 8.12 5.28 -3.65
CA SER A 286 9.28 5.87 -4.34
C SER A 286 9.31 5.64 -5.85
N ALA A 287 8.49 4.73 -6.36
CA ALA A 287 8.55 4.30 -7.75
C ALA A 287 7.93 5.33 -8.71
N PHE A 288 7.06 6.21 -8.23
CA PHE A 288 6.35 7.19 -9.06
C PHE A 288 6.89 8.62 -8.87
N THR A 289 7.12 9.31 -9.99
CA THR A 289 7.37 10.76 -10.05
C THR A 289 6.25 11.40 -10.85
N LEU A 290 5.56 12.38 -10.25
CA LEU A 290 4.53 13.17 -10.93
C LEU A 290 5.16 14.43 -11.56
N ALA A 291 4.92 14.65 -12.85
CA ALA A 291 5.24 15.89 -13.54
C ALA A 291 3.94 16.70 -13.77
N VAL A 292 3.98 17.98 -13.38
CA VAL A 292 2.87 18.92 -13.55
C VAL A 292 3.36 20.21 -14.20
N ASN A 293 2.48 20.90 -14.91
CA ASN A 293 2.77 22.19 -15.53
C ASN A 293 2.23 23.34 -14.67
N VAL A 294 3.02 24.42 -14.58
CA VAL A 294 2.54 25.68 -14.02
C VAL A 294 1.72 26.40 -15.09
N ILE A 295 0.41 26.47 -14.88
CA ILE A 295 -0.55 27.06 -15.82
C ILE A 295 -0.88 28.51 -15.52
N ALA A 296 -0.63 28.97 -14.30
CA ALA A 296 -0.73 30.39 -13.96
C ALA A 296 0.21 30.79 -12.83
N LYS A 297 0.57 32.07 -12.80
CA LYS A 297 1.35 32.70 -11.73
C LYS A 297 0.63 33.97 -11.27
N ARG A 298 0.56 34.19 -9.97
CA ARG A 298 0.15 35.45 -9.36
C ARG A 298 1.25 35.96 -8.42
N VAL A 299 1.41 37.27 -8.36
CA VAL A 299 2.36 37.94 -7.46
C VAL A 299 1.55 38.95 -6.66
N GLU A 300 1.58 38.82 -5.35
CA GLU A 300 0.93 39.73 -4.41
C GLU A 300 1.99 40.37 -3.53
N ASP A 301 1.91 41.69 -3.36
CA ASP A 301 2.72 42.40 -2.37
C ASP A 301 2.09 42.14 -0.99
N THR A 302 2.86 41.63 -0.04
CA THR A 302 2.37 41.36 1.31
C THR A 302 2.82 42.45 2.28
N ASP A 303 1.86 43.12 2.91
CA ASP A 303 2.07 44.15 3.93
C ASP A 303 2.24 43.56 5.36
N GLU A 304 2.88 42.39 5.52
CA GLU A 304 3.11 41.81 6.85
C GLU A 304 4.22 42.54 7.62
N CYS A 305 3.93 43.77 8.04
CA CYS A 305 4.62 44.48 9.11
C CYS A 305 4.14 43.95 10.47
N SER A 306 4.65 42.80 10.89
CA SER A 306 4.56 42.37 12.31
C SER A 306 5.59 43.13 13.16
N GLY A 307 5.36 44.44 13.34
CA GLY A 307 5.84 45.20 14.49
C GLY A 307 7.35 45.39 14.69
N LYS A 308 8.23 45.03 13.75
CA LYS A 308 9.65 45.42 13.79
C LYS A 308 10.13 45.88 12.42
N CYS A 309 10.62 47.10 12.39
CA CYS A 309 11.09 47.82 11.21
C CYS A 309 12.13 47.03 10.42
N THR A 310 11.78 46.66 9.19
CA THR A 310 12.68 46.57 8.03
C THR A 310 11.86 46.86 6.77
N ASP A 311 12.31 47.79 5.92
CA ASP A 311 11.75 48.22 4.62
C ASP A 311 11.73 47.09 3.53
N MET A 312 11.58 45.83 3.93
CA MET A 312 11.50 44.70 2.99
C MET A 312 10.05 44.39 2.67
N GLN A 313 9.57 44.90 1.53
CA GLN A 313 8.37 44.38 0.88
C GLN A 313 8.61 42.92 0.48
N PHE A 314 7.91 42.00 1.13
CA PHE A 314 7.88 40.60 0.71
C PHE A 314 6.86 40.46 -0.43
N LYS A 315 7.27 39.80 -1.51
CA LYS A 315 6.37 39.42 -2.61
C LYS A 315 6.00 37.95 -2.45
N MET A 316 4.72 37.68 -2.21
CA MET A 316 4.20 36.33 -2.26
C MET A 316 3.98 35.93 -3.72
N MET A 317 4.56 34.80 -4.13
CA MET A 317 4.34 34.22 -5.45
C MET A 317 3.48 32.97 -5.32
N MET A 318 2.35 32.96 -6.02
CA MET A 318 1.44 31.82 -6.09
C MET A 318 1.52 31.20 -7.48
N TYR A 319 1.78 29.89 -7.51
CA TYR A 319 1.79 29.10 -8.73
C TYR A 319 0.59 28.16 -8.76
N TYR A 320 -0.11 28.14 -9.89
CA TYR A 320 -1.24 27.24 -10.13
C TYR A 320 -0.78 26.16 -11.09
N ILE A 321 -1.08 24.91 -10.76
CA ILE A 321 -0.71 23.73 -11.53
C ILE A 321 -1.95 23.04 -12.09
N ASN A 322 -1.78 22.19 -13.09
CA ASN A 322 -2.85 21.48 -13.78
C ASN A 322 -3.20 20.09 -13.21
N ASP A 323 -2.78 19.82 -11.98
CA ASP A 323 -3.24 18.70 -11.16
C ASP A 323 -3.45 19.20 -9.73
N GLY A 324 -4.17 18.48 -8.89
CA GLY A 324 -4.51 18.98 -7.57
C GLY A 324 -5.06 17.93 -6.62
N VAL A 325 -5.61 18.41 -5.51
CA VAL A 325 -6.12 17.58 -4.40
C VAL A 325 -7.35 16.73 -4.76
N TYR A 326 -7.98 16.98 -5.91
CA TYR A 326 -9.04 16.15 -6.47
C TYR A 326 -8.54 15.10 -7.46
N GLY A 327 -7.25 15.14 -7.80
CA GLY A 327 -6.58 14.17 -8.66
C GLY A 327 -5.42 13.51 -7.91
N SER A 328 -4.23 13.59 -8.49
CA SER A 328 -3.03 12.90 -8.02
C SER A 328 -2.58 13.34 -6.64
N LEU A 329 -2.87 14.59 -6.24
CA LEU A 329 -2.47 15.14 -4.95
C LEU A 329 -3.54 14.94 -3.86
N SER A 330 -4.54 14.09 -4.10
CA SER A 330 -5.58 13.76 -3.11
C SER A 330 -5.03 13.14 -1.82
N TYR A 331 -3.82 12.58 -1.87
CA TYR A 331 -3.12 12.11 -0.67
C TYR A 331 -2.84 13.22 0.34
N LEU A 332 -2.76 14.50 -0.06
CA LEU A 332 -2.58 15.61 0.88
C LEU A 332 -3.77 15.80 1.82
N ILE A 333 -4.94 15.33 1.41
CA ILE A 333 -6.16 15.35 2.23
C ILE A 333 -6.34 14.03 2.97
N ASN A 334 -6.10 12.92 2.26
CA ASN A 334 -6.52 11.59 2.70
C ASN A 334 -5.42 10.75 3.37
N ASP A 335 -4.15 11.13 3.19
CA ASP A 335 -3.00 10.38 3.69
C ASP A 335 -2.11 11.27 4.59
N PRO A 336 -2.28 11.18 5.92
CA PRO A 336 -1.51 11.99 6.86
C PRO A 336 -0.01 11.66 6.86
N ALA A 337 0.44 10.61 6.16
CA ALA A 337 1.86 10.34 5.93
C ALA A 337 2.53 11.36 4.99
N HIS A 338 1.74 12.04 4.17
CA HIS A 338 2.23 12.95 3.14
C HIS A 338 1.71 14.36 3.40
N THR A 339 2.36 15.10 4.30
CA THR A 339 1.95 16.46 4.66
C THR A 339 2.74 17.55 3.96
N LYS A 340 3.83 17.20 3.28
CA LYS A 340 4.69 18.14 2.58
C LYS A 340 4.99 17.67 1.16
N VAL A 341 4.66 18.50 0.18
CA VAL A 341 5.13 18.36 -1.20
C VAL A 341 6.14 19.47 -1.42
N GLU A 342 7.38 19.09 -1.70
CA GLU A 342 8.39 20.04 -2.16
C GLU A 342 8.50 19.91 -3.68
N PRO A 343 7.96 20.87 -4.46
CA PRO A 343 8.09 20.80 -5.90
C PRO A 343 9.56 20.99 -6.27
N TRP A 344 10.07 20.13 -7.15
CA TRP A 344 11.40 20.31 -7.72
C TRP A 344 11.27 21.00 -9.09
N PRO A 345 11.75 22.26 -9.23
CA PRO A 345 11.71 22.93 -10.52
C PRO A 345 12.66 22.26 -11.52
N LEU A 346 12.08 21.57 -12.50
CA LEU A 346 12.82 20.90 -13.59
C LEU A 346 13.42 21.90 -14.60
N ARG A 347 12.72 23.00 -14.89
CA ARG A 347 13.21 24.10 -15.72
C ARG A 347 13.47 25.34 -14.88
N VAL A 348 14.61 25.39 -14.17
CA VAL A 348 15.21 26.69 -13.84
C VAL A 348 15.94 27.12 -15.10
N ASN A 349 15.28 27.93 -15.91
CA ASN A 349 15.91 28.58 -17.02
C ASN A 349 17.28 29.13 -16.58
N ASN A 350 18.37 28.68 -17.24
CA ASN A 350 19.63 29.40 -17.28
C ASN A 350 19.38 30.72 -18.03
N ILE A 351 18.59 31.64 -17.46
CA ILE A 351 18.49 33.01 -17.93
C ILE A 351 19.81 33.68 -17.52
N LYS A 352 20.81 33.54 -18.37
CA LYS A 352 21.69 34.66 -18.66
C LYS A 352 20.94 35.57 -19.61
N SER A 353 20.14 36.49 -19.08
CA SER A 353 19.91 37.84 -19.63
C SER A 353 18.97 38.66 -18.73
N PRO A 354 19.27 39.95 -18.53
CA PRO A 354 18.51 40.83 -17.64
C PRO A 354 17.24 41.34 -18.33
N CYS A 355 16.18 41.56 -17.55
CA CYS A 355 14.93 42.30 -17.79
C CYS A 355 13.86 41.57 -16.93
N PHE A 356 13.31 42.10 -15.83
CA PHE A 356 12.98 43.46 -15.42
C PHE A 356 13.21 43.67 -13.92
#